data_AF-A0A836WYI0-F1
#
_entry.id   AF-A0A836WYI0-F1
#
_cell.length_a   1.000
_cell.length_b   1.000
_cell.length_c   1.000
_cell.angle_alpha   90.00
_cell.angle_beta   90.00
_cell.angle_gamma   90.00
#
_symmetry.space_group_name_H-M   'P 1'
#
loop_
_entity.id
_entity.type
_entity.pdbx_description
1 polymer ?
#
loop_
_entity_poly.entity_id
_entity_poly.type
_entity_poly.pdbx_seq_one_letter_code
_entity_poly.pdbx_strand_id
1 'polypeptide(L)'
;MIYITRRLEFCASHRLFNPAFSDEKNAATFGLCNNPNGHGHNYVLEVTVKGEVDPETGMVLDLKTLKKLINEEIVDKVDHKNLNVDVEFLKNVIPTAENIAI
;
A
#
# COMPACT_ATOMS: atom_id res chain seq x y z
N MET A 1 2.19 24.85 12.72
CA MET A 1 2.24 23.57 11.98
C MET A 1 1.11 23.44 10.96
N ILE A 2 1.42 22.87 9.79
CA ILE A 2 0.44 22.48 8.76
C ILE A 2 0.64 21.02 8.33
N TYR A 3 -0.31 20.48 7.56
CA TYR A 3 -0.22 19.16 6.94
C TYR A 3 -0.04 19.32 5.43
N ILE A 4 0.82 18.49 4.85
CA ILE A 4 0.94 18.34 3.40
C ILE A 4 0.73 16.88 3.03
N THR A 5 0.00 16.64 1.94
CA THR A 5 -0.30 15.29 1.45
C THR A 5 0.26 15.11 0.05
N ARG A 6 0.95 14.00 -0.18
CA ARG A 6 1.37 13.56 -1.51
C ARG A 6 0.57 12.33 -1.91
N ARG A 7 -0.14 12.44 -3.04
CA ARG A 7 -0.88 11.33 -3.66
C ARG A 7 -0.03 10.67 -4.76
N LEU A 8 0.03 9.35 -4.75
CA LEU A 8 0.64 8.50 -5.77
C LEU A 8 -0.30 7.33 -6.10
N GLU A 9 0.02 6.60 -7.17
CA GLU A 9 -0.71 5.41 -7.58
C GLU A 9 0.28 4.28 -7.87
N PHE A 10 -0.15 3.04 -7.65
CA PHE A 10 0.56 1.84 -8.07
C PHE A 10 -0.42 0.74 -8.44
N CYS A 11 -0.01 -0.15 -9.34
CA CYS A 11 -0.82 -1.26 -9.81
C CYS A 11 -0.33 -2.55 -9.17
N ALA A 12 -1.18 -3.28 -8.44
CA ALA A 12 -0.77 -4.56 -7.86
C ALA A 12 -1.90 -5.59 -7.89
N SER A 13 -1.50 -6.86 -7.92
CA SER A 13 -2.40 -8.00 -7.81
C SER A 13 -2.29 -8.66 -6.44
N HIS A 14 -3.36 -9.30 -5.99
CA HIS A 14 -3.38 -10.05 -4.74
C HIS A 14 -4.54 -11.04 -4.65
N ARG A 15 -4.52 -11.86 -3.60
CA ARG A 15 -5.60 -12.73 -3.13
C ARG A 15 -5.72 -12.58 -1.62
N LEU A 16 -6.96 -12.45 -1.15
CA LEU A 16 -7.25 -12.50 0.28
C LEU A 16 -7.55 -13.95 0.66
N PHE A 17 -6.64 -14.57 1.41
CA PHE A 17 -6.73 -15.96 1.83
C PHE A 17 -5.99 -16.15 3.16
N ASN A 18 -6.64 -16.84 4.10
CA ASN A 18 -6.02 -17.25 5.35
C ASN A 18 -5.74 -18.76 5.30
N PRO A 19 -4.46 -19.19 5.38
CA PRO A 19 -4.09 -20.61 5.30
C PRO A 19 -4.58 -21.44 6.49
N ALA A 20 -4.98 -20.81 7.59
CA ALA A 20 -5.55 -21.50 8.75
C ALA A 20 -7.08 -21.71 8.64
N PHE A 21 -7.74 -21.15 7.63
CA PHE A 21 -9.18 -21.31 7.40
C PHE A 21 -9.43 -22.43 6.37
N SER A 22 -10.57 -23.12 6.48
CA SER A 22 -11.04 -24.00 5.41
C SER A 22 -11.38 -23.18 4.15
N ASP A 23 -11.51 -23.86 3.01
CA ASP A 23 -11.88 -23.20 1.75
C ASP A 23 -13.27 -22.55 1.84
N GLU A 24 -14.24 -23.21 2.48
CA GLU A 24 -15.59 -22.65 2.67
C GLU A 24 -15.56 -21.41 3.55
N LYS A 25 -14.75 -21.42 4.61
CA LYS A 25 -14.60 -20.27 5.50
C LYS A 25 -13.91 -19.11 4.78
N ASN A 26 -12.87 -19.38 3.99
CA ASN A 26 -12.22 -18.35 3.17
C ASN A 26 -13.18 -17.76 2.13
N ALA A 27 -13.96 -18.60 1.45
CA ALA A 27 -14.98 -18.15 0.50
C ALA A 27 -16.06 -17.30 1.18
N ALA A 28 -16.54 -17.70 2.36
CA ALA A 28 -17.52 -16.93 3.12
C ALA A 28 -16.97 -15.61 3.68
N THR A 29 -15.68 -15.56 4.04
CA THR A 29 -15.04 -14.39 4.65
C THR A 29 -14.63 -13.35 3.60
N PHE A 30 -13.96 -13.78 2.54
CA PHE A 30 -13.32 -12.89 1.56
C PHE A 30 -14.05 -12.84 0.21
N GLY A 31 -15.03 -13.72 -0.02
CA GLY A 31 -15.86 -13.72 -1.22
C GLY A 31 -15.04 -13.75 -2.51
N LEU A 32 -15.38 -12.86 -3.45
CA LEU A 32 -14.69 -12.74 -4.75
C LEU A 32 -13.20 -12.40 -4.62
N CYS A 33 -12.77 -11.80 -3.50
CA CYS A 33 -11.37 -11.47 -3.26
C CYS A 33 -10.49 -12.71 -2.98
N ASN A 34 -11.11 -13.87 -2.70
CA ASN A 34 -10.44 -15.17 -2.53
C ASN A 34 -10.35 -15.99 -3.84
N ASN A 35 -10.55 -15.38 -5.01
CA ASN A 35 -10.32 -16.06 -6.29
C ASN A 35 -8.94 -16.75 -6.28
N PRO A 36 -8.83 -18.07 -6.55
CA PRO A 36 -7.56 -18.80 -6.52
C PRO A 36 -6.48 -18.20 -7.42
N ASN A 37 -6.88 -17.58 -8.54
CA ASN A 37 -5.98 -16.89 -9.46
C ASN A 37 -5.74 -15.40 -9.11
N GLY A 38 -6.28 -14.92 -7.99
CA GLY A 38 -6.18 -13.53 -7.55
C GLY A 38 -7.05 -12.55 -8.34
N HIS A 39 -6.84 -11.28 -8.05
CA HIS A 39 -7.38 -10.12 -8.77
C HIS A 39 -6.38 -8.95 -8.58
N GLY A 40 -6.68 -7.75 -9.09
CA GLY A 40 -5.79 -6.61 -8.89
C GLY A 40 -6.52 -5.27 -8.85
N HIS A 41 -5.76 -4.24 -8.46
CA HIS A 41 -6.24 -2.88 -8.29
C HIS A 41 -5.20 -1.87 -8.76
N ASN A 42 -5.70 -0.69 -9.12
CA ASN A 42 -4.90 0.52 -9.19
C ASN A 42 -5.07 1.22 -7.82
N TYR A 43 -4.11 1.00 -6.92
CA TYR A 43 -4.15 1.55 -5.58
C TYR A 43 -3.82 3.03 -5.60
N VAL A 44 -4.50 3.79 -4.73
CA VAL A 44 -4.18 5.18 -4.44
C VAL A 44 -3.48 5.23 -3.08
N LEU A 45 -2.27 5.77 -3.05
CA LEU A 45 -1.50 5.99 -1.83
C LEU A 45 -1.45 7.48 -1.52
N GLU A 46 -1.95 7.86 -0.34
CA GLU A 46 -1.86 9.22 0.19
C GLU A 46 -0.97 9.23 1.43
N VAL A 47 0.16 9.92 1.33
CA VAL A 47 1.10 10.08 2.45
C VAL A 47 1.03 11.51 2.96
N THR A 48 0.64 11.65 4.22
CA THR A 48 0.53 12.94 4.89
C THR A 48 1.65 13.12 5.89
N VAL A 49 2.36 14.25 5.82
CA VAL A 49 3.34 14.66 6.84
C VAL A 49 2.90 15.98 7.47
N LYS A 50 3.32 16.20 8.72
CA LYS A 50 3.02 17.39 9.51
C LYS A 50 4.32 18.07 9.92
N GLY A 51 4.38 19.40 9.81
CA GLY A 51 5.53 20.16 10.31
C GLY A 51 5.26 21.65 10.37
N GLU A 52 6.25 22.40 10.86
CA GLU A 52 6.27 23.85 10.75
C GLU A 52 6.69 24.27 9.35
N VAL A 53 6.21 25.43 8.91
CA VAL A 53 6.64 26.01 7.64
C VAL A 53 7.98 26.69 7.89
N ASP A 54 9.01 26.27 7.16
CA ASP A 54 10.31 26.94 7.19
C ASP A 54 10.14 28.40 6.71
N PRO A 55 10.57 29.41 7.49
CA PRO A 55 10.33 30.81 7.15
C PRO A 55 11.19 31.31 5.98
N GLU A 56 12.31 30.64 5.66
CA GLU A 56 13.17 31.01 4.53
C GLU A 56 12.66 30.37 3.23
N THR A 57 12.21 29.11 3.29
CA THR A 57 11.81 28.37 2.07
C THR A 57 10.31 28.30 1.85
N GLY A 58 9.48 28.59 2.86
CA GLY A 58 8.02 28.47 2.79
C GLY A 58 7.51 27.03 2.67
N MET A 59 8.31 26.03 3.05
CA MET A 59 7.98 24.61 2.90
C MET A 59 7.99 23.89 4.25
N VAL A 60 7.15 22.86 4.39
CA VAL A 60 7.29 21.86 5.48
C VAL A 60 8.38 20.84 5.14
N LEU A 61 8.38 20.42 3.87
CA LEU A 61 9.35 19.49 3.28
C LEU A 61 9.34 19.72 1.77
N ASP A 62 10.49 19.58 1.11
CA ASP A 62 10.53 19.56 -0.35
C ASP A 62 9.71 18.37 -0.88
N LEU A 63 8.69 18.67 -1.69
CA LEU A 63 7.79 17.67 -2.27
C LEU A 63 8.51 16.68 -3.21
N LYS A 64 9.65 17.06 -3.81
CA LYS A 64 10.47 16.13 -4.60
C LYS A 64 11.14 15.11 -3.70
N THR A 65 11.68 15.56 -2.58
CA THR A 65 12.25 14.68 -1.54
C THR A 65 11.19 13.73 -0.98
N LEU A 66 10.00 14.24 -0.63
CA LEU A 66 8.89 13.39 -0.18
C LEU A 66 8.50 12.35 -1.23
N LYS A 67 8.35 12.76 -2.50
CA LYS A 67 8.03 11.83 -3.60
C LYS A 67 9.11 10.75 -3.71
N LYS A 68 10.40 11.12 -3.70
CA LYS A 68 11.51 10.17 -3.82
C LYS A 68 11.46 9.11 -2.72
N LEU A 69 11.32 9.55 -1.46
CA LEU A 69 11.22 8.65 -0.31
C LEU A 69 10.03 7.68 -0.44
N ILE A 70 8.85 8.17 -0.84
CA ILE A 70 7.67 7.31 -1.01
C ILE A 70 7.89 6.27 -2.12
N ASN A 71 8.61 6.62 -3.20
CA ASN A 71 8.89 5.63 -4.25
C ASN A 71 9.87 4.56 -3.76
N GLU A 72 11.01 4.99 -3.21
CA GLU A 72 12.06 4.09 -2.73
C GLU A 72 11.55 3.15 -1.62
N GLU A 73 10.73 3.67 -0.71
CA GLU A 73 10.29 2.90 0.45
C GLU A 73 9.02 2.08 0.21
N ILE A 74 8.16 2.48 -0.73
CA ILE A 74 6.84 1.87 -0.92
C ILE A 74 6.62 1.50 -2.37
N VAL A 75 6.47 2.48 -3.27
CA VAL A 75 5.96 2.24 -4.64
C VAL A 75 6.83 1.26 -5.41
N ASP A 76 8.15 1.42 -5.38
CA ASP A 76 9.07 0.54 -6.13
C ASP A 76 9.03 -0.91 -5.64
N LYS A 77 8.58 -1.14 -4.40
CA LYS A 77 8.43 -2.47 -3.80
C LYS A 77 7.11 -3.14 -4.15
N VAL A 78 6.06 -2.39 -4.53
CA VAL A 78 4.70 -2.91 -4.71
C VAL A 78 4.14 -2.72 -6.13
N ASP A 79 4.67 -1.79 -6.92
CA ASP A 79 4.15 -1.49 -8.25
C ASP A 79 4.47 -2.61 -9.26
N HIS A 80 3.45 -2.96 -10.06
CA HIS A 80 3.45 -4.09 -10.99
C HIS A 80 3.87 -5.42 -10.34
N LYS A 81 3.47 -5.64 -9.08
CA LYS A 81 3.76 -6.86 -8.30
C LYS A 81 2.51 -7.65 -7.91
N ASN A 82 2.73 -8.90 -7.52
CA ASN A 82 1.78 -9.66 -6.70
C ASN A 82 2.11 -9.48 -5.22
N LEU A 83 1.21 -8.88 -4.45
CA LEU A 83 1.42 -8.55 -3.03
C LEU A 83 1.64 -9.78 -2.14
N ASN A 84 1.09 -10.94 -2.50
CA ASN A 84 1.26 -12.16 -1.72
C ASN A 84 2.62 -12.84 -1.95
N VAL A 85 3.28 -12.57 -3.07
CA VAL A 85 4.42 -13.36 -3.56
C VAL A 85 5.69 -12.53 -3.65
N ASP A 86 5.61 -11.34 -4.24
CA ASP A 86 6.78 -10.55 -4.64
C ASP A 86 7.20 -9.51 -3.60
N VAL A 87 6.36 -9.24 -2.59
CA VAL A 87 6.54 -8.14 -1.63
C VAL A 87 6.99 -8.68 -0.28
N GLU A 88 8.26 -8.45 0.07
CA GLU A 88 8.90 -9.05 1.25
C GLU A 88 8.15 -8.77 2.56
N PHE A 89 7.76 -7.52 2.79
CA PHE A 89 7.11 -7.10 4.05
C PHE A 89 5.65 -7.57 4.16
N LEU A 90 5.06 -8.08 3.07
CA LEU A 90 3.72 -8.68 3.09
C LEU A 90 3.75 -10.21 3.09
N LYS A 91 4.93 -10.84 3.15
CA LYS A 91 5.02 -12.30 3.29
C LYS A 91 4.31 -12.76 4.55
N ASN A 92 3.44 -13.77 4.39
CA ASN A 92 2.59 -14.32 5.45
C ASN A 92 1.59 -13.32 6.06
N VAL A 93 1.41 -12.16 5.43
CA VAL A 93 0.36 -11.19 5.77
C VAL A 93 -0.76 -11.32 4.74
N ILE A 94 -2.01 -11.27 5.19
CA ILE A 94 -3.15 -11.20 4.27
C ILE A 94 -3.20 -9.76 3.73
N PRO A 95 -3.03 -9.50 2.43
CA PRO A 95 -2.85 -8.16 1.89
C PRO A 95 -4.18 -7.40 1.77
N THR A 96 -4.95 -7.30 2.86
CA THR A 96 -6.09 -6.38 2.90
C THR A 96 -5.59 -4.93 2.82
N ALA A 97 -6.45 -4.00 2.44
CA ALA A 97 -6.06 -2.58 2.37
C ALA A 97 -5.56 -2.05 3.72
N GLU A 98 -6.14 -2.55 4.82
CA GLU A 98 -5.73 -2.23 6.19
C GLU A 98 -4.31 -2.71 6.49
N ASN A 99 -3.97 -3.96 6.15
CA ASN A 99 -2.64 -4.50 6.39
C ASN A 99 -1.57 -3.90 5.47
N ILE A 100 -1.93 -3.46 4.26
CA ILE A 100 -1.01 -2.75 3.36
C ILE A 100 -0.65 -1.36 3.94
N ALA A 101 -1.53 -0.76 4.74
CA ALA A 101 -1.34 0.59 5.28
C ALA A 101 -0.53 0.66 6.59
N ILE A 102 -0.15 -0.48 7.18
CA ILE A 102 0.61 -0.61 8.44
C ILE A 102 2.08 -0.89 8.14
#